data_AF-A0A1Y2E4G6-F1
#
_entry.id   AF-A0A1Y2E4G6-F1
#
_cell.length_a   1.000
_cell.length_b   1.000
_cell.length_c   1.000
_cell.angle_alpha   90.00
_cell.angle_beta   90.00
_cell.angle_gamma   90.00
#
_symmetry.space_group_name_H-M   'P 1'
#
loop_
_entity.id
_entity.type
_entity.pdbx_description
1 polymer ?
#
loop_
_entity_poly.entity_id
_entity_poly.type
_entity_poly.pdbx_seq_one_letter_code
_entity_poly.pdbx_strand_id
1 'polypeptide(L)'
;MAASAQNSNGPISDEDINDWKNRFNEVLAKPNDHVNSKSPEGSQPWTNSLFGCFNPIDLCLMTWCLPCVTFGKTHHRIRKDANLQGYDPINTSCLMFFGSACVGLHWIPMSMQRADIRNRYHLQGSCLVDIATACCCGVCDLVQQDKEATQRELLMHAGGDKQQSTPMMRRPYRVRRK
;
A
#
# COMPACT_ATOMS: atom_id res chain seq x y z
N MET A 1 16.29 -20.19 -10.46
CA MET A 1 15.76 -18.81 -10.42
C MET A 1 16.20 -18.23 -9.09
N ALA A 2 17.33 -17.52 -9.07
CA ALA A 2 17.83 -16.89 -7.86
C ALA A 2 17.21 -15.48 -7.77
N ALA A 3 16.53 -15.20 -6.66
CA ALA A 3 16.09 -13.85 -6.33
C ALA A 3 17.34 -12.98 -6.22
N SER A 4 17.44 -11.95 -7.05
CA SER A 4 18.47 -10.92 -6.95
C SER A 4 18.23 -10.13 -5.67
N ALA A 5 18.99 -10.46 -4.63
CA ALA A 5 19.12 -9.65 -3.43
C ALA A 5 19.58 -8.25 -3.84
N GLN A 6 18.72 -7.24 -3.69
CA GLN A 6 19.10 -5.87 -3.93
C GLN A 6 20.03 -5.40 -2.81
N ASN A 7 21.31 -5.32 -3.15
CA ASN A 7 22.33 -4.74 -2.31
C ASN A 7 22.39 -3.24 -2.60
N SER A 8 21.61 -2.42 -1.88
CA SER A 8 21.80 -0.98 -1.85
C SER A 8 22.40 -0.60 -0.49
N ASN A 9 23.67 -0.18 -0.49
CA ASN A 9 24.38 0.35 0.70
C ASN A 9 23.85 1.74 1.15
N GLY A 10 22.59 2.06 0.88
CA GLY A 10 21.99 3.35 1.15
C GLY A 10 20.46 3.35 1.01
N PRO A 11 19.81 4.46 1.38
CA PRO A 11 18.35 4.56 1.48
C PRO A 11 17.61 4.61 0.13
N ILE A 12 18.34 4.69 -0.98
CA ILE A 12 17.80 4.86 -2.33
C ILE A 12 17.95 3.54 -3.11
N SER A 13 16.84 3.05 -3.65
CA SER A 13 16.78 1.87 -4.52
C SER A 13 16.36 2.27 -5.93
N ASP A 14 17.10 1.80 -6.94
CA ASP A 14 16.78 2.02 -8.35
C ASP A 14 15.42 1.43 -8.75
N GLU A 15 15.01 0.33 -8.11
CA GLU A 15 13.70 -0.28 -8.35
C GLU A 15 12.57 0.67 -7.93
N ASP A 16 12.67 1.27 -6.75
CA ASP A 16 11.66 2.24 -6.28
C ASP A 16 11.63 3.50 -7.16
N ILE A 17 12.81 3.96 -7.60
CA ILE A 17 12.90 5.10 -8.52
C ILE A 17 12.14 4.78 -9.81
N ASN A 18 12.35 3.60 -10.37
CA ASN A 18 11.71 3.18 -11.60
C ASN A 18 10.20 2.95 -11.41
N ASP A 19 9.78 2.37 -10.28
CA ASP A 19 8.35 2.24 -9.91
C ASP A 19 7.65 3.60 -9.89
N TRP A 20 8.22 4.57 -9.17
CA TRP A 20 7.68 5.93 -9.10
C TRP A 20 7.66 6.62 -10.46
N LYS A 21 8.76 6.55 -11.23
CA LYS A 21 8.82 7.10 -12.59
C LYS A 21 7.70 6.54 -13.48
N ASN A 22 7.51 5.22 -13.47
CA ASN A 22 6.50 4.58 -14.29
C ASN A 22 5.09 5.02 -13.91
N ARG A 23 4.79 5.11 -12.61
CA ARG A 23 3.49 5.55 -12.10
C ARG A 23 3.20 7.01 -12.45
N PHE A 24 4.18 7.90 -12.31
CA PHE A 24 4.03 9.29 -12.74
C PHE A 24 3.80 9.40 -14.24
N ASN A 25 4.57 8.65 -15.04
CA ASN A 25 4.39 8.65 -16.50
C ASN A 25 3.01 8.12 -16.92
N GLU A 26 2.47 7.11 -16.23
CA GLU A 26 1.13 6.59 -16.50
C GLU A 26 0.04 7.63 -16.23
N VAL A 27 0.12 8.33 -15.09
CA VAL A 27 -0.82 9.41 -14.74
C VAL A 27 -0.74 10.54 -15.77
N LEU A 28 0.48 10.91 -16.21
CA LEU A 28 0.70 11.98 -17.18
C LEU A 28 0.29 11.60 -18.60
N ALA A 29 0.36 10.32 -18.97
CA ALA A 29 -0.04 9.85 -20.30
C ALA A 29 -1.57 9.93 -20.50
N LYS A 30 -2.35 9.74 -19.43
CA LYS A 30 -3.81 9.69 -19.49
C LYS A 30 -4.47 10.41 -18.29
N PRO A 31 -4.31 11.74 -18.18
CA PRO A 31 -4.80 12.49 -17.03
C PRO A 31 -6.33 12.49 -16.95
N ASN A 32 -7.03 12.57 -18.08
CA ASN A 32 -8.50 12.55 -18.11
C ASN A 32 -9.07 11.24 -17.58
N ASP A 33 -8.46 10.10 -17.90
CA ASP A 33 -8.92 8.79 -17.42
C ASP A 33 -8.73 8.67 -15.91
N HIS A 34 -7.61 9.17 -15.39
CA HIS A 34 -7.31 9.15 -13.95
C HIS A 34 -8.25 10.06 -13.16
N VAL A 35 -8.43 11.31 -13.60
CA VAL A 35 -9.31 12.28 -12.92
C VAL A 35 -10.76 11.77 -12.85
N ASN A 36 -11.23 11.09 -13.89
CA ASN A 36 -12.58 10.52 -13.93
C ASN A 36 -12.67 9.10 -13.34
N SER A 37 -11.58 8.55 -12.81
CA SER A 37 -11.58 7.21 -12.24
C SER A 37 -12.40 7.14 -10.95
N LYS A 38 -13.22 6.08 -10.86
CA LYS A 38 -14.02 5.74 -9.68
C LYS A 38 -13.97 4.23 -9.45
N SER A 39 -14.07 3.81 -8.20
CA SER A 39 -14.16 2.39 -7.87
C SER A 39 -15.43 1.76 -8.48
N PRO A 40 -15.37 0.48 -8.92
CA PRO A 40 -16.54 -0.22 -9.44
C PRO A 40 -17.68 -0.35 -8.42
N GLU A 41 -18.90 -0.55 -8.92
CA GLU A 41 -20.04 -0.92 -8.09
C GLU A 41 -19.76 -2.23 -7.33
N GLY A 42 -20.14 -2.29 -6.06
CA GLY A 42 -19.85 -3.43 -5.17
C GLY A 42 -18.47 -3.40 -4.48
N SER A 43 -17.68 -2.33 -4.67
CA SER A 43 -16.44 -2.10 -3.93
C SER A 43 -16.70 -1.98 -2.42
N GLN A 44 -15.76 -2.44 -1.60
CA GLN A 44 -15.88 -2.49 -0.14
C GLN A 44 -15.68 -1.10 0.48
N PRO A 45 -16.37 -0.77 1.59
CA PRO A 45 -16.09 0.46 2.32
C PRO A 45 -14.71 0.39 2.99
N TRP A 46 -14.15 1.56 3.30
CA TRP A 46 -12.99 1.68 4.18
C TRP A 46 -13.35 1.14 5.57
N THR A 47 -12.48 0.32 6.17
CA THR A 47 -12.73 -0.22 7.52
C THR A 47 -12.43 0.83 8.58
N ASN A 48 -11.38 1.62 8.38
CA ASN A 48 -10.97 2.68 9.27
C ASN A 48 -11.62 3.99 8.85
N SER A 49 -12.18 4.73 9.81
CA SER A 49 -12.70 6.08 9.56
C SER A 49 -11.56 7.05 9.24
N LEU A 50 -11.79 7.97 8.31
CA LEU A 50 -10.82 9.00 7.93
C LEU A 50 -10.39 9.84 9.13
N PHE A 51 -11.34 10.36 9.92
CA PHE A 51 -11.06 11.17 11.11
C PHE A 51 -10.75 10.33 12.36
N GLY A 52 -10.60 9.01 12.22
CA GLY A 52 -10.24 8.10 13.30
C GLY A 52 -8.74 7.99 13.56
N CYS A 53 -7.95 9.02 13.21
CA CYS A 53 -6.49 8.96 13.21
C CYS A 53 -5.87 8.91 14.61
N PHE A 54 -6.55 9.41 15.65
CA PHE A 54 -6.09 9.38 17.04
C PHE A 54 -6.06 7.98 17.69
N ASN A 55 -6.45 6.94 16.97
CA ASN A 55 -6.40 5.56 17.46
C ASN A 55 -5.69 4.64 16.43
N PRO A 56 -4.44 4.21 16.69
CA PRO A 56 -3.62 4.50 17.87
C PRO A 56 -2.97 5.89 17.80
N ILE A 57 -2.84 6.56 18.96
CA ILE A 57 -2.30 7.93 19.03
C ILE A 57 -0.83 8.01 18.61
N ASP A 58 -0.05 6.98 18.88
CA ASP A 58 1.37 6.91 18.52
C ASP A 58 1.56 7.02 17.01
N LEU A 59 0.71 6.34 16.22
CA LEU A 59 0.74 6.42 14.76
C LEU A 59 0.35 7.82 14.27
N CYS A 60 -0.62 8.46 14.93
CA CYS A 60 -1.01 9.83 14.61
C CYS A 60 0.15 10.80 14.84
N LEU A 61 0.82 10.72 16.00
CA LEU A 61 1.94 11.58 16.35
C LEU A 61 3.14 11.34 15.45
N MET A 62 3.46 10.08 15.15
CA MET A 62 4.52 9.74 14.19
C MET A 62 4.21 10.36 12.83
N THR A 63 2.99 10.16 12.32
CA THR A 63 2.59 10.68 11.00
C THR A 63 2.54 12.20 10.96
N TRP A 64 2.21 12.86 12.08
CA TRP A 64 2.27 14.31 12.19
C TRP A 64 3.71 14.82 12.14
N CYS A 65 4.62 14.21 12.91
CA CYS A 65 6.01 14.66 13.01
C CYS A 65 6.85 14.30 11.79
N LEU A 66 6.64 13.11 11.22
CA LEU A 66 7.44 12.53 10.14
C LEU A 66 6.52 11.83 9.11
N PRO A 67 5.63 12.56 8.42
CA PRO A 67 4.66 11.96 7.49
C PRO A 67 5.31 11.12 6.39
N CYS A 68 6.53 11.49 5.97
CA CYS A 68 7.32 10.76 4.99
C CYS A 68 7.66 9.32 5.43
N VAL A 69 7.89 9.07 6.73
CA VAL A 69 8.19 7.74 7.25
C VAL A 69 6.93 6.87 7.22
N THR A 70 5.77 7.39 7.66
CA THR A 70 4.49 6.66 7.55
C THR A 70 4.15 6.36 6.09
N PHE A 71 4.34 7.33 5.20
CA PHE A 71 4.14 7.16 3.78
C PHE A 71 5.05 6.05 3.22
N GLY A 72 6.37 6.14 3.45
CA GLY A 72 7.33 5.15 3.00
C GLY A 72 7.10 3.76 3.57
N LYS A 73 6.65 3.65 4.83
CA LYS A 73 6.25 2.38 5.46
C LYS A 73 5.05 1.75 4.76
N THR A 74 4.03 2.57 4.50
CA THR A 74 2.80 2.13 3.86
C THR A 74 3.09 1.68 2.44
N HIS A 75 3.86 2.46 1.68
CA HIS A 75 4.29 2.12 0.32
C HIS A 75 5.07 0.79 0.26
N HIS A 76 6.05 0.60 1.15
CA HIS A 76 6.81 -0.65 1.24
C HIS A 76 5.90 -1.84 1.52
N ARG A 77 4.96 -1.69 2.47
CA ARG A 77 4.02 -2.75 2.83
C ARG A 77 3.16 -3.19 1.66
N ILE A 78 2.62 -2.24 0.90
CA ILE A 78 1.67 -2.54 -0.18
C ILE A 78 2.35 -2.87 -1.52
N ARG A 79 3.65 -2.66 -1.70
CA ARG A 79 4.32 -2.93 -2.98
C ARG A 79 5.47 -3.93 -2.92
N LYS A 80 6.13 -4.07 -1.77
CA LYS A 80 7.30 -4.93 -1.62
C LYS A 80 7.01 -6.13 -0.74
N ASP A 81 6.75 -5.86 0.55
CA ASP A 81 6.60 -6.92 1.53
C ASP A 81 5.63 -6.52 2.64
N ALA A 82 4.56 -7.29 2.75
CA ALA A 82 3.51 -7.14 3.75
C ALA A 82 4.00 -7.18 5.20
N ASN A 83 5.06 -7.96 5.46
CA ASN A 83 5.68 -8.13 6.78
C ASN A 83 6.82 -7.13 7.02
N LEU A 84 6.99 -6.14 6.13
CA LEU A 84 8.04 -5.13 6.18
C LEU A 84 9.46 -5.72 6.18
N GLN A 85 9.67 -6.90 5.59
CA GLN A 85 11.01 -7.44 5.39
C GLN A 85 11.82 -6.50 4.49
N GLY A 86 13.04 -6.17 4.92
CA GLY A 86 13.93 -5.23 4.23
C GLY A 86 13.45 -3.77 4.23
N TYR A 87 12.49 -3.41 5.09
CA TYR A 87 12.05 -2.03 5.25
C TYR A 87 13.07 -1.20 6.05
N ASP A 88 13.42 -0.03 5.52
CA ASP A 88 14.13 1.03 6.23
C ASP A 88 13.20 2.26 6.39
N PRO A 89 13.12 2.88 7.59
CA PRO A 89 12.37 4.11 7.81
C PRO A 89 12.68 5.23 6.81
N ILE A 90 13.96 5.36 6.44
CA ILE A 90 14.40 6.31 5.41
C ILE A 90 14.65 5.51 4.13
N ASN A 91 13.62 5.40 3.31
CA ASN A 91 13.70 4.75 2.00
C ASN A 91 13.40 5.74 0.86
N THR A 92 13.52 5.27 -0.39
CA THR A 92 13.23 6.06 -1.60
C THR A 92 11.89 6.78 -1.54
N SER A 93 10.82 6.08 -1.13
CA SER A 93 9.47 6.65 -1.04
C SER A 93 9.35 7.70 0.07
N CYS A 94 10.04 7.50 1.20
CA CYS A 94 10.15 8.50 2.27
C CYS A 94 10.85 9.77 1.76
N LEU A 95 12.02 9.63 1.13
CA LEU A 95 12.79 10.77 0.60
C LEU A 95 12.04 11.50 -0.52
N MET A 96 11.36 10.77 -1.41
CA MET A 96 10.54 11.35 -2.47
C MET A 96 9.36 12.13 -1.89
N PHE A 97 8.64 11.56 -0.92
CA PHE A 97 7.55 12.27 -0.25
C PHE A 97 8.06 13.53 0.45
N PHE A 98 9.16 13.43 1.20
CA PHE A 98 9.78 14.58 1.85
C PHE A 98 10.15 15.68 0.85
N GLY A 99 10.81 15.33 -0.26
CA GLY A 99 11.14 16.28 -1.32
C GLY A 99 9.90 16.94 -1.95
N SER A 100 8.83 16.16 -2.20
CA SER A 100 7.56 16.70 -2.71
C SER A 100 6.87 17.64 -1.70
N ALA A 101 6.99 17.37 -0.40
CA ALA A 101 6.47 18.22 0.66
C ALA A 101 7.20 19.56 0.74
N CYS A 102 8.53 19.57 0.54
CA CYS A 102 9.32 20.79 0.51
C CYS A 102 8.90 21.78 -0.59
N VAL A 103 8.20 21.32 -1.65
CA VAL A 103 7.69 22.16 -2.74
C VAL A 103 6.15 22.25 -2.76
N GLY A 104 5.47 21.80 -1.70
CA GLY A 104 4.00 21.87 -1.60
C GLY A 104 3.23 20.89 -2.48
N LEU A 105 3.88 19.86 -3.02
CA LEU A 105 3.29 18.86 -3.92
C LEU A 105 3.07 17.50 -3.25
N HIS A 106 3.15 17.40 -1.92
CA HIS A 106 2.99 16.14 -1.18
C HIS A 106 1.66 15.43 -1.41
N TRP A 107 0.60 16.17 -1.76
CA TRP A 107 -0.72 15.61 -2.03
C TRP A 107 -0.74 14.72 -3.28
N ILE A 108 0.20 14.93 -4.23
CA ILE A 108 0.31 14.10 -5.44
C ILE A 108 0.71 12.66 -5.10
N PRO A 109 1.91 12.39 -4.52
CA PRO A 109 2.28 11.01 -4.18
C PRO A 109 1.35 10.40 -3.12
N MET A 110 0.79 11.22 -2.22
CA MET A 110 -0.20 10.77 -1.23
C MET A 110 -1.49 10.26 -1.88
N SER A 111 -2.07 11.03 -2.81
CA SER A 111 -3.29 10.63 -3.53
C SER A 111 -3.04 9.44 -4.46
N MET A 112 -1.87 9.35 -5.09
CA MET A 112 -1.47 8.17 -5.88
C MET A 112 -1.38 6.91 -5.01
N GLN A 113 -0.79 6.99 -3.82
CA GLN A 113 -0.74 5.86 -2.90
C GLN A 113 -2.15 5.45 -2.43
N ARG A 114 -3.02 6.43 -2.14
CA ARG A 114 -4.42 6.16 -1.78
C ARG A 114 -5.16 5.44 -2.89
N ALA A 115 -4.99 5.87 -4.14
CA ALA A 115 -5.57 5.22 -5.30
C ALA A 115 -5.07 3.78 -5.45
N ASP A 116 -3.77 3.53 -5.24
CA ASP A 116 -3.20 2.17 -5.24
C ASP A 116 -3.83 1.29 -4.16
N ILE A 117 -4.01 1.80 -2.93
CA ILE A 117 -4.68 1.08 -1.84
C ILE A 117 -6.12 0.75 -2.20
N ARG A 118 -6.86 1.70 -2.79
CA ARG A 118 -8.23 1.45 -3.25
C ARG A 118 -8.28 0.36 -4.32
N ASN A 119 -7.40 0.42 -5.30
CA ASN A 119 -7.36 -0.54 -6.40
C ASN A 119 -6.94 -1.94 -5.91
N ARG A 120 -5.91 -2.01 -5.05
CA ARG A 120 -5.37 -3.27 -4.50
C ARG A 120 -6.38 -4.00 -3.61
N TYR A 121 -7.16 -3.27 -2.82
CA TYR A 121 -8.10 -3.86 -1.85
C TYR A 121 -9.58 -3.72 -2.26
N HIS A 122 -9.85 -3.29 -3.49
CA HIS A 122 -11.21 -3.05 -4.01
C HIS A 122 -12.06 -2.15 -3.10
N LEU A 123 -11.49 -1.01 -2.66
CA LEU A 123 -12.17 -0.06 -1.78
C LEU A 123 -12.89 1.04 -2.57
N GLN A 124 -13.97 1.56 -2.00
CA GLN A 124 -14.75 2.66 -2.56
C GLN A 124 -13.94 3.96 -2.61
N GLY A 125 -14.13 4.74 -3.67
CA GLY A 125 -13.57 6.09 -3.81
C GLY A 125 -13.45 6.51 -5.27
N SER A 126 -12.82 7.66 -5.48
CA SER A 126 -12.53 8.22 -6.79
C SER A 126 -11.26 9.06 -6.70
N CYS A 127 -10.62 9.36 -7.85
CA CYS A 127 -9.43 10.19 -7.87
C CYS A 127 -9.65 11.56 -7.22
N LEU A 128 -10.78 12.21 -7.47
CA LEU A 128 -11.10 13.51 -6.86
C LEU A 128 -11.25 13.41 -5.33
N VAL A 129 -11.86 12.33 -4.83
CA VAL A 129 -11.93 12.10 -3.39
C VAL A 129 -10.54 11.87 -2.82
N ASP A 130 -9.69 11.11 -3.50
CA ASP A 130 -8.32 10.85 -3.02
C ASP A 130 -7.49 12.14 -2.94
N ILE A 131 -7.58 13.01 -3.96
CA ILE A 131 -6.94 14.33 -3.96
C ILE A 131 -7.49 15.20 -2.82
N ALA A 132 -8.82 15.30 -2.69
CA ALA A 132 -9.44 16.11 -1.65
C ALA A 132 -9.04 15.64 -0.25
N THR A 133 -8.97 14.32 -0.04
CA THR A 133 -8.59 13.73 1.25
C THR A 133 -7.13 14.04 1.60
N ALA A 134 -6.22 13.88 0.62
CA ALA A 134 -4.79 14.19 0.76
C ALA A 134 -4.53 15.68 1.03
N CYS A 135 -5.32 16.57 0.44
CA CYS A 135 -5.19 18.03 0.62
C CYS A 135 -5.82 18.54 1.92
N CYS A 136 -7.00 18.02 2.32
CA CYS A 136 -7.77 18.58 3.44
C CYS A 136 -7.37 18.02 4.81
N CYS A 137 -6.94 16.75 4.92
CA CYS A 137 -6.34 16.22 6.14
C CYS A 137 -5.29 15.15 5.82
N GLY A 138 -4.10 15.56 5.38
CA GLY A 138 -3.03 14.63 5.00
C GLY A 138 -2.59 13.67 6.10
N VAL A 139 -2.60 14.10 7.39
CA VAL A 139 -2.29 13.20 8.52
C VAL A 139 -3.38 12.14 8.68
N CYS A 140 -4.65 12.54 8.66
CA CYS A 140 -5.77 11.62 8.74
C CYS A 140 -5.73 10.58 7.61
N ASP A 141 -5.47 11.06 6.39
CA ASP A 141 -5.37 10.24 5.19
C ASP A 141 -4.25 9.20 5.31
N LEU A 142 -3.02 9.63 5.61
CA LEU A 142 -1.88 8.71 5.76
C LEU A 142 -2.09 7.69 6.88
N VAL A 143 -2.68 8.08 8.01
CA VAL A 143 -2.99 7.14 9.08
C VAL A 143 -4.05 6.13 8.64
N GLN A 144 -5.10 6.57 7.95
CA GLN A 144 -6.12 5.66 7.40
C GLN A 144 -5.48 4.66 6.43
N GLN A 145 -4.61 5.13 5.53
CA GLN A 145 -3.88 4.31 4.56
C GLN A 145 -2.98 3.25 5.25
N ASP A 146 -2.18 3.63 6.26
CA ASP A 146 -1.33 2.68 6.98
C ASP A 146 -2.14 1.60 7.72
N LYS A 147 -3.27 1.99 8.32
CA LYS A 147 -4.17 1.07 9.03
C LYS A 147 -4.85 0.08 8.09
N GLU A 148 -5.36 0.55 6.95
CA GLU A 148 -5.92 -0.34 5.92
C GLU A 148 -4.87 -1.31 5.39
N ALA A 149 -3.68 -0.82 5.04
CA ALA A 149 -2.60 -1.66 4.55
C ALA A 149 -2.19 -2.72 5.59
N THR A 150 -2.01 -2.32 6.84
CA THR A 150 -1.65 -3.25 7.92
C THR A 150 -2.71 -4.33 8.10
N GLN A 151 -3.97 -3.94 8.27
CA GLN A 151 -5.05 -4.88 8.56
C GLN A 151 -5.28 -5.86 7.40
N ARG A 152 -5.25 -5.37 6.16
CA ARG A 152 -5.60 -6.18 4.99
C ARG A 152 -4.51 -7.14 4.58
N GLU A 153 -3.26 -6.72 4.62
CA GLU A 153 -2.15 -7.64 4.37
C GLU A 153 -2.14 -8.77 5.42
N LEU A 154 -2.36 -8.46 6.70
CA LEU A 154 -2.48 -9.49 7.74
C LEU A 154 -3.61 -10.49 7.45
N LEU A 155 -4.78 -10.03 7.00
CA LEU A 155 -5.91 -10.90 6.64
C LEU A 155 -5.60 -11.78 5.43
N MET A 156 -4.94 -11.23 4.40
CA MET A 156 -4.53 -11.99 3.20
C MET A 156 -3.54 -13.10 3.56
N HIS A 157 -2.57 -12.83 4.43
CA HIS A 157 -1.60 -13.83 4.89
C HIS A 157 -2.23 -14.90 5.80
N ALA A 158 -3.08 -14.50 6.75
CA ALA A 158 -3.79 -15.45 7.62
C ALA A 158 -4.76 -16.36 6.85
N GLY A 159 -5.29 -15.91 5.71
CA GLY A 159 -6.11 -16.72 4.80
C GLY A 159 -5.30 -17.79 4.06
N GLY A 160 -4.04 -17.52 3.74
CA GLY A 160 -3.13 -18.45 3.06
C GLY A 160 -2.75 -19.65 3.92
N ASP A 161 -2.50 -19.44 5.22
CA ASP A 161 -2.10 -20.51 6.14
C ASP A 161 -3.20 -21.55 6.38
N LYS A 162 -4.47 -21.16 6.25
CA LYS A 162 -5.61 -22.07 6.45
C LYS A 162 -5.82 -23.05 5.29
N GLN A 163 -5.22 -22.83 4.12
CA GLN A 163 -5.37 -23.71 2.96
C GLN A 163 -4.36 -24.88 2.95
N GLN A 164 -3.35 -24.86 3.83
CA GLN A 164 -2.28 -25.87 3.89
C GLN A 164 -2.41 -26.88 5.04
N SER A 165 -3.64 -27.18 5.50
CA SER A 165 -3.88 -28.22 6.50
C SER A 165 -5.12 -29.07 6.18
N THR A 166 -5.12 -29.73 5.01
CA THR A 166 -5.97 -30.93 4.83
C THR A 166 -5.08 -32.16 4.91
N PRO A 167 -5.22 -33.05 5.92
CA PRO A 167 -4.45 -34.28 5.97
C PRO A 167 -4.92 -35.20 4.84
N MET A 168 -3.98 -35.60 3.98
CA MET A 168 -4.18 -36.53 2.87
C MET A 168 -4.67 -37.89 3.40
N MET A 169 -5.99 -38.11 3.38
CA MET A 169 -6.56 -39.42 3.68
C MET A 169 -6.23 -40.38 2.53
N ARG A 170 -5.23 -41.24 2.73
CA ARG A 170 -4.86 -42.30 1.78
C ARG A 170 -6.03 -43.28 1.63
N ARG A 171 -6.58 -43.39 0.41
CA ARG A 171 -7.56 -44.44 0.05
C ARG A 171 -6.87 -45.81 -0.03
N PRO A 172 -7.53 -46.90 0.40
CA PRO A 172 -6.96 -48.24 0.33
C PRO A 172 -6.94 -48.76 -1.12
N TYR A 173 -5.87 -49.48 -1.44
CA TYR A 173 -5.58 -50.06 -2.76
C TYR A 173 -6.57 -51.19 -3.08
N ARG A 174 -7.27 -51.11 -4.22
CA ARG A 174 -8.21 -52.15 -4.69
C ARG A 174 -7.45 -53.16 -5.56
N VAL A 175 -7.22 -54.37 -5.04
CA VAL A 175 -6.57 -55.47 -5.76
C VAL A 175 -7.46 -55.92 -6.93
N ARG A 176 -6.93 -55.88 -8.16
CA ARG A 176 -7.63 -56.37 -9.37
C ARG A 176 -7.22 -57.82 -9.61
N ARG A 177 -8.11 -58.77 -9.31
CA ARG A 177 -7.96 -60.18 -9.71
C ARG A 177 -8.12 -60.32 -11.23
N LYS A 178 -7.23 -61.07 -11.86
CA LYS A 178 -7.52 -61.91 -13.03
C LYS A 178 -7.00 -63.31 -12.71
#